data_AF-A0A258WUN3-F1
#
_entry.id   AF-A0A258WUN3-F1
#
_cell.length_a   1.000
_cell.length_b   1.000
_cell.length_c   1.000
_cell.angle_alpha   90.00
_cell.angle_beta   90.00
_cell.angle_gamma   90.00
#
_symmetry.space_group_name_H-M   'P 1'
#
loop_
_entity.id
_entity.type
_entity.pdbx_description
1 polymer ?
#
loop_
_entity_poly.entity_id
_entity_poly.type
_entity_poly.pdbx_seq_one_letter_code
_entity_poly.pdbx_strand_id
1 'polypeptide(L)'
;MGYLMYKSISRLFLFIVIINISLFAKNIDINSIVKKSVETNKHLLIFLHRTDCGYCESMLMFTLDDDSVKEIVDKNFVFLHINISEDDLVKYNGF
;
A
#
# COMPACT_ATOMS: atom_id res chain seq x y z
N MET A 1 24.81 -19.84 35.57
CA MET A 1 24.33 -18.46 35.32
C MET A 1 23.88 -18.22 33.87
N GLY A 2 24.61 -18.67 32.83
CA GLY A 2 24.30 -18.34 31.43
C GLY A 2 22.99 -18.90 30.84
N TYR A 3 22.54 -20.09 31.27
CA TYR A 3 21.31 -20.71 30.74
C TYR A 3 20.02 -19.93 31.07
N LEU A 4 19.98 -19.29 32.26
CA LEU A 4 18.83 -18.47 32.69
C LEU A 4 18.76 -17.15 31.90
N MET A 5 19.91 -16.52 31.61
CA MET A 5 19.98 -15.31 30.76
C MET A 5 19.56 -15.61 29.32
N TYR A 6 20.02 -16.72 28.73
CA TYR A 6 19.65 -17.13 27.37
C TYR A 6 18.14 -17.39 27.23
N LYS A 7 17.51 -17.99 28.23
CA LYS A 7 16.05 -18.23 28.25
C LYS A 7 15.25 -16.93 28.31
N SER A 8 15.73 -15.92 29.05
CA SER A 8 15.10 -14.60 29.10
C SER A 8 15.29 -13.82 27.79
N ILE A 9 16.48 -13.87 27.18
CA ILE A 9 16.76 -13.23 25.89
C ILE A 9 15.93 -13.89 24.75
N SER A 10 15.83 -15.22 24.75
CA SER A 10 15.02 -15.96 23.78
C SER A 10 13.53 -15.62 23.87
N ARG A 11 12.99 -15.44 25.09
CA ARG A 11 11.61 -14.97 25.28
C ARG A 11 11.40 -13.57 24.73
N LEU A 12 12.35 -12.66 24.98
CA LEU A 12 12.29 -11.29 24.47
C LEU A 12 12.30 -11.26 22.94
N PHE A 13 13.14 -12.08 22.30
CA PHE A 13 13.18 -12.22 20.85
C PHE A 13 11.84 -12.73 20.29
N LEU A 14 11.22 -13.70 20.97
CA LEU A 14 9.93 -14.27 20.56
C LEU A 14 8.79 -13.24 20.67
N PHE A 15 8.81 -12.38 21.70
CA PHE A 15 7.89 -11.24 21.81
C PHE A 15 8.09 -10.20 20.70
N ILE A 16 9.33 -9.91 20.31
CA ILE A 16 9.64 -8.97 19.23
C ILE A 16 9.09 -9.49 17.89
N VAL A 17 9.23 -10.78 17.60
CA VAL A 17 8.70 -11.38 16.35
C VAL A 17 7.17 -11.25 16.28
N ILE A 18 6.45 -11.46 17.38
CA ILE A 18 4.98 -11.39 17.41
C ILE A 18 4.47 -9.95 17.19
N ILE A 19 5.17 -8.94 17.71
CA ILE A 19 4.75 -7.53 17.59
C ILE A 19 4.78 -7.03 16.13
N ASN A 20 5.63 -7.61 15.28
CA ASN A 20 5.78 -7.18 13.89
C ASN A 20 4.70 -7.72 12.94
N ILE A 21 3.86 -8.67 13.38
CA ILE A 21 2.88 -9.34 12.50
C ILE A 21 1.69 -8.40 12.16
N SER A 22 1.41 -7.41 13.02
CA SER A 22 0.17 -6.63 12.97
C SER A 22 0.16 -5.44 11.99
N LEU A 23 1.21 -5.23 11.18
CA LEU A 23 1.42 -3.97 10.44
C LEU A 23 1.02 -3.97 8.95
N PHE A 24 0.42 -5.05 8.43
CA PHE A 24 0.26 -5.18 6.98
C PHE A 24 -1.04 -4.61 6.39
N ALA A 25 -2.07 -4.30 7.17
CA ALA A 25 -3.33 -3.78 6.64
C ALA A 25 -3.30 -2.24 6.48
N LYS A 26 -3.38 -1.73 5.24
CA LYS A 26 -3.45 -0.29 4.97
C LYS A 26 -4.90 0.20 5.05
N ASN A 27 -5.09 1.41 5.59
CA ASN A 27 -6.39 2.09 5.56
C ASN A 27 -6.39 3.13 4.43
N ILE A 28 -7.28 2.97 3.45
CA ILE A 28 -7.38 3.84 2.28
C ILE A 28 -8.70 4.62 2.37
N ASP A 29 -8.64 5.89 2.73
CA ASP A 29 -9.81 6.79 2.71
C ASP A 29 -9.89 7.54 1.39
N ILE A 30 -10.79 7.08 0.50
CA ILE A 30 -10.98 7.68 -0.83
C ILE A 30 -11.48 9.13 -0.72
N ASN A 31 -12.21 9.50 0.34
CA ASN A 31 -12.70 10.88 0.50
C ASN A 31 -11.54 11.87 0.64
N SER A 32 -10.52 11.50 1.41
CA SER A 32 -9.30 12.30 1.55
C SER A 32 -8.56 12.49 0.22
N ILE A 33 -8.57 11.45 -0.63
CA ILE A 33 -7.89 11.44 -1.93
C ILE A 33 -8.67 12.28 -2.95
N VAL A 34 -10.00 12.18 -2.95
CA VAL A 34 -10.89 13.05 -3.74
C VAL A 34 -10.70 14.51 -3.34
N LYS A 35 -10.62 14.79 -2.03
CA LYS A 35 -10.33 16.16 -1.54
C LYS A 35 -9.00 16.66 -2.11
N LYS A 36 -7.95 15.85 -2.06
CA LYS A 36 -6.63 16.18 -2.64
C LYS A 36 -6.71 16.41 -4.15
N SER A 37 -7.50 15.63 -4.89
CA SER A 37 -7.64 15.80 -6.34
C SER A 37 -8.29 17.15 -6.68
N VAL A 38 -9.30 17.56 -5.91
CA VAL A 38 -9.93 18.89 -6.02
C VAL A 38 -8.94 20.00 -5.66
N GLU A 39 -8.23 19.89 -4.53
CA GLU A 39 -7.26 20.90 -4.07
C GLU A 39 -6.10 21.10 -5.06
N THR A 40 -5.68 20.03 -5.72
CA THR A 40 -4.58 20.06 -6.69
C THR A 40 -5.05 20.33 -8.13
N ASN A 41 -6.36 20.45 -8.37
CA ASN A 41 -6.97 20.55 -9.70
C ASN A 41 -6.48 19.44 -10.66
N LYS A 42 -6.39 18.21 -10.13
CA LYS A 42 -5.97 17.01 -10.87
C LYS A 42 -7.10 16.00 -10.88
N HIS A 43 -7.14 15.16 -11.91
CA HIS A 43 -8.07 14.02 -11.93
C HIS A 43 -7.60 12.93 -10.96
N LEU A 44 -8.52 12.13 -10.44
CA LEU A 44 -8.17 10.94 -9.65
C LEU A 44 -8.02 9.74 -10.60
N LEU A 45 -6.86 9.11 -10.60
CA LEU A 45 -6.60 7.85 -11.32
C LEU A 45 -6.44 6.73 -10.30
N ILE A 46 -7.37 5.78 -10.30
CA ILE A 46 -7.32 4.59 -9.44
C ILE A 46 -6.93 3.39 -10.30
N PHE A 47 -5.81 2.76 -9.97
CA PHE A 47 -5.38 1.50 -10.57
C PHE A 47 -5.63 0.35 -9.60
N LEU A 48 -6.51 -0.57 -10.00
CA LEU A 48 -6.84 -1.78 -9.26
C LEU A 48 -5.99 -2.94 -9.78
N HIS A 49 -5.13 -3.45 -8.92
CA HIS A 49 -4.24 -4.57 -9.18
C HIS A 49 -4.75 -5.79 -8.41
N ARG A 50 -4.64 -6.99 -8.98
CA ARG A 50 -4.83 -8.26 -8.28
C ARG A 50 -3.50 -9.01 -8.30
N THR A 51 -3.08 -9.59 -7.19
CA THR A 51 -1.94 -10.52 -7.16
C THR A 51 -2.14 -11.64 -8.19
N ASP A 52 -1.06 -12.09 -8.83
CA ASP A 52 -1.09 -13.10 -9.89
C ASP A 52 -1.98 -12.66 -11.06
N CYS A 53 -1.64 -11.49 -11.61
CA CYS A 53 -2.27 -10.90 -12.79
C CYS A 53 -1.18 -10.42 -13.73
N GLY A 54 -0.75 -11.28 -14.66
CA GLY A 54 0.34 -10.96 -15.59
C GLY A 54 0.11 -9.68 -16.41
N TYR A 55 -1.15 -9.36 -16.77
CA TYR A 55 -1.47 -8.09 -17.42
C TYR A 55 -1.31 -6.88 -16.50
N CYS A 56 -1.69 -7.01 -15.23
CA CYS A 56 -1.56 -5.96 -14.23
C CYS A 56 -0.08 -5.70 -13.91
N GLU A 57 0.71 -6.76 -13.76
CA GLU A 57 2.16 -6.69 -13.56
C GLU A 57 2.86 -6.06 -14.76
N SER A 58 2.45 -6.44 -15.98
CA SER A 58 2.97 -5.83 -17.21
C SER A 58 2.61 -4.35 -17.31
N MET A 59 1.38 -3.96 -16.95
CA MET A 59 0.97 -2.55 -16.92
C MET A 59 1.77 -1.73 -15.91
N LEU A 60 2.03 -2.28 -14.72
CA LEU A 60 2.90 -1.65 -13.73
C LEU A 60 4.31 -1.47 -14.31
N MET A 61 4.95 -2.57 -14.70
CA MET A 61 6.36 -2.61 -15.08
C MET A 61 6.67 -1.84 -16.37
N PHE A 62 5.81 -1.93 -17.38
CA PHE A 62 6.11 -1.39 -18.72
C PHE A 62 5.34 -0.13 -19.07
N THR A 63 4.45 0.34 -18.20
CA THR A 63 3.66 1.56 -18.47
C THR A 63 3.64 2.49 -17.27
N LEU A 64 3.21 2.05 -16.09
CA LEU A 64 3.07 2.97 -14.95
C LEU A 64 4.41 3.30 -14.28
N ASP A 65 5.42 2.43 -14.42
CA ASP A 65 6.80 2.64 -13.97
C ASP A 65 7.72 3.23 -15.05
N ASP A 66 7.23 3.41 -16.29
CA ASP A 66 7.98 4.15 -17.31
C ASP A 66 8.04 5.64 -16.94
N ASP A 67 9.24 6.22 -16.93
CA ASP A 67 9.47 7.60 -16.46
C ASP A 67 8.63 8.63 -17.22
N SER A 68 8.43 8.45 -18.53
CA SER A 68 7.68 9.41 -19.35
C SER A 68 6.18 9.36 -19.05
N VAL A 69 5.65 8.16 -18.84
CA VAL A 69 4.26 7.95 -18.44
C VAL A 69 4.05 8.42 -17.01
N LYS A 70 4.99 8.10 -16.11
CA LYS A 70 4.96 8.52 -14.71
C LYS A 70 4.91 10.04 -14.60
N GLU A 71 5.70 10.77 -15.39
CA GLU A 71 5.66 12.23 -15.42
C GLU A 71 4.27 12.75 -15.85
N ILE A 72 3.66 12.14 -16.88
CA ILE A 72 2.30 12.49 -17.33
C ILE A 72 1.27 12.19 -16.24
N VAL A 73 1.37 11.03 -15.58
CA VAL A 73 0.48 10.62 -14.49
C VAL A 73 0.59 11.59 -13.33
N ASP A 74 1.81 11.87 -12.85
CA ASP A 74 2.05 12.74 -11.71
C ASP A 74 1.66 14.19 -12.01
N LYS A 75 1.80 14.66 -13.26
CA LYS A 75 1.40 16.00 -13.67
C LYS A 75 -0.12 16.18 -13.67
N ASN A 76 -0.87 15.20 -14.17
CA ASN A 76 -2.30 15.36 -14.45
C ASN A 76 -3.22 14.69 -13.43
N PHE A 77 -2.70 13.76 -12.63
CA PHE A 77 -3.50 12.91 -11.76
C PHE A 77 -3.00 12.89 -10.30
N VAL A 78 -3.94 12.67 -9.39
CA VAL A 78 -3.66 12.06 -8.09
C VAL A 78 -3.77 10.55 -8.31
N PHE A 79 -2.65 9.85 -8.29
CA PHE A 79 -2.61 8.41 -8.54
C PHE A 79 -2.81 7.60 -7.26
N LEU A 80 -3.70 6.61 -7.31
CA LEU A 80 -3.97 5.66 -6.23
C LEU A 80 -3.86 4.24 -6.78
N HIS A 81 -2.89 3.49 -6.27
CA HIS A 81 -2.75 2.06 -6.54
C HIS A 81 -3.31 1.26 -5.37
N ILE A 82 -4.23 0.32 -5.67
CA ILE A 82 -4.84 -0.60 -4.69
C ILE A 82 -4.63 -2.02 -5.18
N ASN A 83 -4.03 -2.88 -4.34
CA ASN A 83 -4.03 -4.31 -4.57
C ASN A 83 -5.30 -4.92 -3.95
N ILE A 84 -6.26 -5.34 -4.78
CA ILE A 84 -7.52 -5.92 -4.33
C ILE A 84 -7.38 -7.35 -3.77
N SER A 85 -6.18 -7.94 -3.88
CA SER A 85 -5.85 -9.22 -3.24
C SER A 85 -5.33 -9.07 -1.81
N GLU A 86 -5.05 -7.84 -1.38
CA GLU A 86 -4.65 -7.54 0.01
C GLU A 86 -5.89 -7.18 0.83
N ASP A 87 -5.83 -7.43 2.14
CA ASP A 87 -6.89 -7.11 3.11
C ASP A 87 -6.91 -5.62 3.49
N ASP A 88 -6.68 -4.74 2.51
CA ASP A 88 -6.71 -3.30 2.69
C ASP A 88 -8.14 -2.83 2.99
N LEU A 89 -8.26 -1.99 4.02
CA LEU A 89 -9.52 -1.36 4.39
C LEU A 89 -9.73 -0.11 3.54
N VAL A 90 -10.53 -0.25 2.48
CA VAL A 90 -10.91 0.86 1.61
C VAL A 90 -12.22 1.47 2.09
N LYS A 91 -12.23 2.77 2.36
CA LYS A 91 -13.40 3.53 2.80
C LYS A 91 -13.79 4.59 1.78
N TYR A 92 -15.08 4.69 1.48
CA TYR A 92 -15.63 5.75 0.61
C TYR A 92 -17.06 6.10 1.02
N ASN A 93 -17.34 7.40 1.20
CA ASN A 93 -18.67 7.88 1.61
C ASN A 93 -19.30 7.14 2.81
N GLY A 94 -18.48 6.66 3.75
CA GLY A 94 -18.94 5.96 4.96
C GLY A 94 -19.19 4.46 4.80
N PHE A 95 -18.88 3.88 3.63
CA PHE A 95 -18.82 2.44 3.38
C PHE A 95 -17.38 1.95 3.47
#